data_AF-A0A1Q4G697-F1
#
_entry.id   AF-A0A1Q4G697-F1
#
_cell.length_a   1.000
_cell.length_b   1.000
_cell.length_c   1.000
_cell.angle_alpha   90.00
_cell.angle_beta   90.00
_cell.angle_gamma   90.00
#
_symmetry.space_group_name_H-M   'P 1'
#
loop_
_entity.id
_entity.type
_entity.pdbx_description
1 polymer ?
#
loop_
_entity_poly.entity_id
_entity_poly.type
_entity_poly.pdbx_seq_one_letter_code
_entity_poly.pdbx_strand_id
1 'polypeptide(L)'
;MDYISPKEVAGAMMNTAIYKSTLPIKDLLIRGALSGALLAISVTLALLATSQTGLSLVGAFVFPVGFVIIVILGLELVTGSFSLVPLAWFEGKINFKAMANNLFWVFLGNLLGSVLFAILFWAASTETGQSSQLGNIEQSLILISEKKTLGYSSHGVAGLFSAFVKAILCNWMVCMGVVMSMTSKSTLGKILAAGIPIFIFFALGYEHAVVNMFVIPAGMMFGAKVTISDWWLCNQLIVTAGNIVGGLLFTGMAIYYTYHQKEKVSTSQN
;
A
#
# COMPACT_ATOMS: atom_id res chain seq x y z
N MET A 1 14.43 -3.12 -26.89
CA MET A 1 14.90 -3.53 -25.56
C MET A 1 13.85 -3.09 -24.55
N ASP A 2 13.31 -4.04 -23.79
CA ASP A 2 12.20 -3.79 -22.86
C ASP A 2 12.67 -3.30 -21.50
N TYR A 3 13.93 -3.55 -21.15
CA TYR A 3 14.55 -3.11 -19.91
C TYR A 3 14.87 -1.61 -19.95
N ILE A 4 14.55 -0.92 -18.86
CA ILE A 4 14.87 0.49 -18.59
C ILE A 4 15.88 0.52 -17.45
N SER A 5 16.99 1.23 -17.64
CA SER A 5 18.08 1.27 -16.67
C SER A 5 17.68 2.01 -15.38
N PRO A 6 18.30 1.72 -14.22
CA PRO A 6 18.03 2.44 -12.97
C PRO A 6 18.22 3.96 -13.09
N LYS A 7 19.15 4.41 -13.94
CA LYS A 7 19.37 5.83 -14.26
C LYS A 7 18.14 6.47 -14.92
N GLU A 8 17.57 5.81 -15.92
CA GLU A 8 16.35 6.28 -16.59
C GLU A 8 15.13 6.19 -15.66
N VAL A 9 15.05 5.15 -14.84
CA VAL A 9 13.99 4.99 -13.83
C VAL A 9 14.02 6.13 -12.81
N ALA A 10 15.18 6.57 -12.34
CA ALA A 10 15.28 7.72 -11.43
C ALA A 10 14.65 9.00 -12.03
N GLY A 11 14.83 9.23 -13.34
CA GLY A 11 14.12 10.30 -14.05
C GLY A 11 12.61 10.08 -14.14
N ALA A 12 12.18 8.85 -14.47
CA ALA A 12 10.77 8.48 -14.56
C ALA A 12 10.03 8.59 -13.22
N MET A 13 10.70 8.31 -12.10
CA MET A 13 10.19 8.51 -10.74
C MET A 13 9.77 9.96 -10.52
N MET A 14 10.63 10.92 -10.87
CA MET A 14 10.33 12.34 -10.70
C MET A 14 9.18 12.80 -11.60
N ASN A 15 9.18 12.38 -12.86
CA ASN A 15 8.10 12.71 -13.80
C ASN A 15 6.75 12.16 -13.31
N THR A 16 6.74 10.93 -12.80
CA THR A 16 5.54 10.30 -12.22
C THR A 16 5.08 11.03 -10.96
N ALA A 17 6.01 11.44 -10.09
CA ALA A 17 5.70 12.20 -8.89
C ALA A 17 5.02 13.55 -9.21
N ILE A 18 5.57 14.29 -10.17
CA ILE A 18 5.01 15.56 -10.64
C ILE A 18 3.63 15.32 -11.25
N TYR A 19 3.48 14.35 -12.17
CA TYR A 19 2.19 14.02 -12.77
C TYR A 19 1.12 13.72 -11.72
N LYS A 20 1.41 12.84 -10.77
CA LYS A 20 0.48 12.49 -9.67
C LYS A 20 0.04 13.73 -8.88
N SER A 21 0.97 14.65 -8.60
CA SER A 21 0.67 15.87 -7.84
C SER A 21 -0.28 16.84 -8.58
N THR A 22 -0.41 16.70 -9.90
CA THR A 22 -1.29 17.56 -10.75
C THR A 22 -2.68 16.97 -10.98
N LEU A 23 -2.93 15.73 -10.56
CA LEU A 23 -4.22 15.09 -10.77
C LEU A 23 -5.36 15.82 -10.02
N PRO A 24 -6.54 15.95 -10.65
CA PRO A 24 -7.68 16.56 -9.98
C PRO A 24 -8.19 15.66 -8.85
N ILE A 25 -8.79 16.27 -7.83
CA ILE A 25 -9.31 15.57 -6.63
C ILE A 25 -10.25 14.41 -7.01
N LYS A 26 -11.09 14.60 -8.03
CA LYS A 26 -11.99 13.56 -8.56
C LYS A 26 -11.22 12.30 -8.95
N ASP A 27 -10.12 12.45 -9.68
CA ASP A 27 -9.31 11.32 -10.14
C ASP A 27 -8.58 10.66 -8.97
N LEU A 28 -8.04 11.44 -8.04
CA LEU A 28 -7.39 10.92 -6.83
C LEU A 28 -8.36 10.07 -5.99
N LEU A 29 -9.59 10.54 -5.81
CA LEU A 29 -10.63 9.83 -5.05
C LEU A 29 -11.09 8.56 -5.77
N ILE A 30 -11.43 8.63 -7.05
CA ILE A 30 -11.97 7.47 -7.80
C ILE A 30 -10.88 6.40 -7.97
N ARG A 31 -9.70 6.78 -8.46
CA ARG A 31 -8.58 5.84 -8.64
C ARG A 31 -8.07 5.33 -7.29
N GLY A 32 -8.14 6.17 -6.26
CA GLY A 32 -7.88 5.80 -4.87
C GLY A 32 -8.84 4.72 -4.36
N ALA A 33 -10.14 4.94 -4.51
CA ALA A 33 -11.17 3.99 -4.08
C ALA A 33 -11.04 2.64 -4.79
N LEU A 34 -10.81 2.64 -6.10
CA LEU A 34 -10.57 1.41 -6.85
C LEU A 34 -9.34 0.66 -6.30
N SER A 35 -8.24 1.36 -6.00
CA SER A 35 -7.04 0.72 -5.43
C SER A 35 -7.30 0.12 -4.05
N GLY A 36 -8.03 0.83 -3.19
CA GLY A 36 -8.41 0.33 -1.86
C GLY A 36 -9.25 -0.95 -1.94
N ALA A 37 -10.24 -0.98 -2.84
CA ALA A 37 -11.08 -2.14 -3.08
C ALA A 37 -10.32 -3.32 -3.70
N LEU A 38 -9.45 -3.07 -4.69
CA LEU A 38 -8.64 -4.13 -5.34
C LEU A 38 -7.65 -4.80 -4.39
N LEU A 39 -7.03 -4.03 -3.48
CA LEU A 39 -6.22 -4.62 -2.42
C LEU A 39 -7.07 -5.44 -1.46
N ALA A 40 -8.25 -4.95 -1.08
CA ALA A 40 -9.17 -5.68 -0.21
C ALA A 40 -9.60 -7.04 -0.83
N ILE A 41 -9.96 -7.05 -2.11
CA ILE A 41 -10.25 -8.27 -2.88
C ILE A 41 -9.06 -9.24 -2.84
N SER A 42 -7.84 -8.73 -2.99
CA SER A 42 -6.63 -9.55 -2.98
C SER A 42 -6.33 -10.15 -1.61
N VAL A 43 -6.63 -9.43 -0.52
CA VAL A 43 -6.58 -9.98 0.84
C VAL A 43 -7.59 -11.13 0.97
N THR A 44 -8.84 -10.93 0.55
CA THR A 44 -9.87 -11.98 0.62
C THR A 44 -9.45 -13.22 -0.18
N LEU A 45 -8.88 -13.05 -1.38
CA LEU A 45 -8.34 -14.14 -2.18
C LEU A 45 -7.17 -14.85 -1.47
N ALA A 46 -6.25 -14.09 -0.87
CA ALA A 46 -5.13 -14.66 -0.11
C ALA A 46 -5.61 -15.48 1.09
N LEU A 47 -6.61 -14.98 1.83
CA LEU A 47 -7.22 -15.68 2.96
C LEU A 47 -7.94 -16.96 2.51
N LEU A 48 -8.65 -16.92 1.37
CA LEU A 48 -9.26 -18.11 0.78
C LEU A 48 -8.20 -19.16 0.46
N ALA A 49 -7.14 -18.78 -0.24
CA ALA A 49 -6.06 -19.69 -0.63
C ALA A 49 -5.35 -20.30 0.59
N THR A 50 -5.07 -19.50 1.63
CA THR A 50 -4.54 -20.00 2.90
C THR A 50 -5.54 -20.91 3.60
N SER A 51 -6.82 -20.58 3.62
CA SER A 51 -7.84 -21.43 4.26
C SER A 51 -8.01 -22.78 3.57
N GLN A 52 -7.90 -22.84 2.24
CA GLN A 52 -8.07 -24.09 1.49
C GLN A 52 -6.84 -24.99 1.59
N THR A 53 -5.65 -24.40 1.69
CA THR A 53 -4.38 -25.16 1.67
C THR A 53 -3.76 -25.39 3.04
N GLY A 54 -4.12 -24.57 4.04
CA GLY A 54 -3.42 -24.49 5.32
C GLY A 54 -2.05 -23.81 5.26
N LEU A 55 -1.62 -23.33 4.07
CA LEU A 55 -0.29 -22.76 3.85
C LEU A 55 -0.39 -21.24 3.64
N SER A 56 0.15 -20.46 4.57
CA SER A 56 0.21 -18.99 4.48
C SER A 56 0.97 -18.51 3.24
N LEU A 57 1.97 -19.28 2.79
CA LEU A 57 2.79 -18.97 1.62
C LEU A 57 1.99 -18.97 0.31
N VAL A 58 0.96 -19.82 0.20
CA VAL A 58 0.08 -19.87 -0.98
C VAL A 58 -0.78 -18.60 -1.04
N GLY A 59 -1.31 -18.16 0.11
CA GLY A 59 -2.00 -16.86 0.21
C GLY A 59 -1.09 -15.69 -0.19
N ALA A 60 0.16 -15.71 0.27
CA ALA A 60 1.14 -14.70 -0.10
C ALA A 60 1.47 -14.70 -1.60
N PHE A 61 1.49 -15.86 -2.23
CA PHE A 61 1.74 -16.00 -3.66
C PHE A 61 0.65 -15.37 -4.53
N VAL A 62 -0.62 -15.47 -4.12
CA VAL A 62 -1.76 -14.90 -4.87
C VAL A 62 -2.06 -13.44 -4.53
N PHE A 63 -1.63 -12.96 -3.35
CA PHE A 63 -1.86 -11.59 -2.90
C PHE A 63 -1.43 -10.47 -3.89
N PRO A 64 -0.32 -10.57 -4.66
CA PRO A 64 0.14 -9.50 -5.54
C PRO A 64 -0.83 -9.11 -6.66
N VAL A 65 -1.84 -9.92 -6.98
CA VAL A 65 -2.77 -9.70 -8.09
C VAL A 65 -3.39 -8.29 -8.06
N GLY A 66 -3.90 -7.82 -6.92
CA GLY A 66 -4.51 -6.49 -6.83
C GLY A 66 -3.52 -5.36 -7.04
N PHE A 67 -2.31 -5.46 -6.49
CA PHE A 67 -1.26 -4.46 -6.70
C PHE A 67 -0.83 -4.40 -8.16
N VAL A 68 -0.69 -5.54 -8.81
CA VAL A 68 -0.37 -5.61 -10.24
C VAL A 68 -1.45 -4.92 -11.07
N ILE A 69 -2.74 -5.17 -10.79
CA ILE A 69 -3.84 -4.48 -11.48
C ILE A 69 -3.77 -2.97 -11.28
N ILE A 70 -3.50 -2.50 -10.06
CA ILE A 70 -3.33 -1.08 -9.72
C ILE A 70 -2.21 -0.44 -10.57
N VAL A 71 -1.06 -1.11 -10.67
CA VAL A 71 0.09 -0.63 -11.45
C VAL A 71 -0.21 -0.59 -12.94
N ILE A 72 -0.79 -1.66 -13.49
CA ILE A 72 -1.09 -1.76 -14.93
C ILE A 72 -2.14 -0.73 -15.36
N LEU A 73 -3.17 -0.49 -14.53
CA LEU A 73 -4.22 0.47 -14.82
C LEU A 73 -3.85 1.92 -14.45
N GLY A 74 -2.69 2.15 -13.83
CA GLY A 74 -2.26 3.49 -13.41
C GLY A 74 -3.19 4.12 -12.36
N LEU A 75 -3.67 3.31 -11.42
CA LEU A 75 -4.51 3.76 -10.32
C LEU A 75 -3.67 4.42 -9.21
N GLU A 76 -4.36 5.10 -8.29
CA GLU A 76 -3.72 5.86 -7.21
C GLU A 76 -3.71 5.07 -5.90
N LEU A 77 -2.50 4.71 -5.45
CA LEU A 77 -2.27 4.06 -4.17
C LEU A 77 -1.37 4.96 -3.31
N VAL A 78 -1.84 5.31 -2.11
CA VAL A 78 -1.13 6.27 -1.25
C VAL A 78 0.23 5.71 -0.83
N THR A 79 0.31 4.42 -0.51
CA THR A 79 1.54 3.75 -0.10
C THR A 79 2.58 3.70 -1.22
N GLY A 80 2.15 3.51 -2.46
CA GLY A 80 3.00 3.65 -3.65
C GLY A 80 3.45 5.09 -3.92
N SER A 81 2.67 6.08 -3.48
CA SER A 81 2.97 7.50 -3.64
C SER A 81 3.94 8.04 -2.58
N PHE A 82 4.08 7.37 -1.43
CA PHE A 82 4.98 7.78 -0.34
C PHE A 82 6.46 7.82 -0.72
N SER A 83 6.92 7.07 -1.74
CA SER A 83 8.29 7.20 -2.26
C SER A 83 8.45 8.34 -3.27
N LEU A 84 7.40 8.68 -4.01
CA LEU A 84 7.48 9.53 -5.19
C LEU A 84 7.09 10.98 -4.89
N VAL A 85 5.89 11.21 -4.35
CA VAL A 85 5.33 12.55 -4.19
C VAL A 85 6.10 13.36 -3.12
N PRO A 86 6.45 12.79 -1.94
CA PRO A 86 7.33 13.48 -1.02
C PRO A 86 8.71 13.77 -1.60
N LEU A 87 9.29 12.85 -2.37
CA LEU A 87 10.58 13.07 -3.03
C LEU A 87 10.53 14.29 -3.96
N ALA A 88 9.47 14.47 -4.75
CA ALA A 88 9.31 15.65 -5.59
C ALA A 88 9.21 16.96 -4.78
N TRP A 89 8.65 16.92 -3.57
CA TRP A 89 8.64 18.06 -2.67
C TRP A 89 10.05 18.35 -2.10
N PHE A 90 10.77 17.32 -1.66
CA PHE A 90 12.17 17.45 -1.21
C PHE A 90 13.08 18.03 -2.31
N GLU A 91 12.87 17.66 -3.57
CA GLU A 91 13.59 18.19 -4.73
C GLU A 91 13.08 19.55 -5.23
N GLY A 92 12.14 20.18 -4.50
CA GLY A 92 11.61 21.50 -4.84
C GLY A 92 10.81 21.55 -6.15
N LYS A 93 10.35 20.41 -6.67
CA LYS A 93 9.57 20.32 -7.92
C LYS A 93 8.08 20.60 -7.71
N ILE A 94 7.60 20.40 -6.48
CA ILE A 94 6.23 20.71 -6.07
C ILE A 94 6.24 21.41 -4.72
N ASN A 95 5.20 22.19 -4.42
CA ASN A 95 5.05 22.80 -3.10
C ASN A 95 4.42 21.82 -2.09
N PHE A 96 4.54 22.13 -0.80
CA PHE A 96 4.01 21.30 0.28
C PHE A 96 2.49 21.07 0.16
N LYS A 97 1.73 22.10 -0.26
CA LYS A 97 0.28 22.00 -0.42
C LYS A 97 -0.11 20.97 -1.49
N ALA A 98 0.60 20.93 -2.61
CA ALA A 98 0.38 19.95 -3.67
C ALA A 98 0.66 18.52 -3.18
N MET A 99 1.77 18.33 -2.45
CA MET A 99 2.09 17.05 -1.82
C MET A 99 1.00 16.61 -0.83
N ALA A 100 0.66 17.49 0.13
CA ALA A 100 -0.32 17.19 1.17
C ALA A 100 -1.72 16.90 0.58
N ASN A 101 -2.16 17.68 -0.41
CA ASN A 101 -3.42 17.44 -1.10
C ASN A 101 -3.43 16.07 -1.80
N ASN A 102 -2.39 15.74 -2.56
CA ASN A 102 -2.33 14.47 -3.25
C ASN A 102 -2.41 13.30 -2.25
N LEU A 103 -1.53 13.29 -1.24
CA LEU A 103 -1.48 12.20 -0.26
C LEU A 103 -2.79 12.07 0.53
N PHE A 104 -3.38 13.19 0.94
CA PHE A 104 -4.64 13.18 1.69
C PHE A 104 -5.79 12.60 0.87
N TRP A 105 -6.00 13.07 -0.37
CA TRP A 105 -7.14 12.63 -1.18
C TRP A 105 -6.99 11.19 -1.65
N VAL A 106 -5.77 10.72 -1.95
CA VAL A 106 -5.54 9.31 -2.29
C VAL A 106 -5.72 8.43 -1.06
N PHE A 107 -5.24 8.85 0.12
CA PHE A 107 -5.44 8.12 1.38
C PHE A 107 -6.94 7.96 1.68
N LEU A 108 -7.70 9.05 1.57
CA LEU A 108 -9.15 9.04 1.76
C LEU A 108 -9.84 8.16 0.72
N GLY A 109 -9.46 8.27 -0.55
CA GLY A 109 -9.95 7.39 -1.61
C GLY A 109 -9.71 5.92 -1.28
N ASN A 110 -8.47 5.55 -0.94
CA ASN A 110 -8.11 4.19 -0.55
C ASN A 110 -8.97 3.69 0.63
N LEU A 111 -9.15 4.51 1.68
CA LEU A 111 -10.00 4.18 2.83
C LEU A 111 -11.45 3.92 2.41
N LEU A 112 -12.05 4.84 1.63
CA LEU A 112 -13.43 4.71 1.16
C LEU A 112 -13.63 3.45 0.33
N GLY A 113 -12.69 3.13 -0.56
CA GLY A 113 -12.71 1.92 -1.37
C GLY A 113 -12.61 0.63 -0.54
N SER A 114 -11.68 0.60 0.41
CA SER A 114 -11.49 -0.56 1.29
C SER A 114 -12.69 -0.81 2.20
N VAL A 115 -13.29 0.24 2.77
CA VAL A 115 -14.50 0.13 3.59
C VAL A 115 -15.72 -0.23 2.75
N LEU A 116 -15.88 0.36 1.56
CA LEU A 116 -16.96 -0.02 0.64
C LEU A 116 -16.90 -1.52 0.31
N PHE A 117 -15.72 -2.03 -0.03
CA PHE A 117 -15.56 -3.45 -0.27
C PHE A 117 -15.83 -4.28 1.00
N ALA A 118 -15.41 -3.84 2.19
CA ALA A 118 -15.73 -4.51 3.44
C ALA A 118 -17.25 -4.65 3.65
N ILE A 119 -18.02 -3.60 3.39
CA ILE A 119 -19.49 -3.60 3.47
C ILE A 119 -20.09 -4.59 2.48
N LEU A 120 -19.64 -4.54 1.21
CA LEU A 120 -20.13 -5.44 0.16
C LEU A 120 -19.80 -6.90 0.46
N PHE A 121 -18.58 -7.17 0.96
CA PHE A 121 -18.15 -8.50 1.35
C PHE A 121 -18.95 -9.01 2.55
N TRP A 122 -19.14 -8.20 3.58
CA TRP A 122 -20.00 -8.56 4.72
C TRP A 122 -21.43 -8.88 4.28
N ALA A 123 -22.02 -8.05 3.43
CA ALA A 123 -23.37 -8.26 2.93
C ALA A 123 -23.48 -9.56 2.12
N ALA A 124 -22.47 -9.86 1.28
CA ALA A 124 -22.42 -11.07 0.48
C ALA A 124 -22.20 -12.34 1.34
N SER A 125 -21.30 -12.29 2.32
CA SER A 125 -20.97 -13.45 3.17
C SER A 125 -22.05 -13.77 4.21
N THR A 126 -22.81 -12.78 4.67
CA THR A 126 -23.80 -12.96 5.75
C THR A 126 -25.24 -12.95 5.28
N GLU A 127 -25.47 -12.87 3.97
CA GLU A 127 -26.81 -12.62 3.39
C GLU A 127 -27.46 -11.38 4.03
N THR A 128 -26.71 -10.28 4.10
CA THR A 128 -27.12 -9.02 4.77
C THR A 128 -27.47 -9.19 6.26
N GLY A 129 -26.76 -10.08 6.95
CA GLY A 129 -26.93 -10.35 8.38
C GLY A 129 -27.97 -11.41 8.72
N GLN A 130 -28.54 -12.11 7.74
CA GLN A 130 -29.46 -13.23 7.98
C GLN A 130 -28.73 -14.50 8.44
N SER A 131 -27.52 -14.72 7.94
CA SER A 131 -26.66 -15.81 8.39
C SER A 131 -25.75 -15.37 9.52
N SER A 132 -25.80 -16.10 10.63
CA SER A 132 -24.85 -15.95 11.75
C SER A 132 -23.64 -16.89 11.62
N GLN A 133 -23.61 -17.76 10.62
CA GLN A 133 -22.53 -18.71 10.42
C GLN A 133 -21.36 -18.04 9.69
N LEU A 134 -20.24 -17.92 10.39
CA LEU A 134 -19.01 -17.36 9.84
C LEU A 134 -18.13 -18.45 9.23
N GLY A 135 -17.70 -18.23 7.99
CA GLY A 135 -16.69 -19.05 7.33
C GLY A 135 -15.28 -18.76 7.83
N ASN A 136 -14.31 -19.48 7.28
CA ASN A 136 -12.90 -19.39 7.70
C ASN A 136 -12.29 -18.01 7.38
N ILE A 137 -12.75 -17.35 6.32
CA ILE A 137 -12.23 -16.02 5.92
C ILE A 137 -12.69 -14.98 6.94
N GLU A 138 -13.96 -14.99 7.28
CA GLU A 138 -14.58 -14.07 8.24
C GLU A 138 -13.94 -14.22 9.63
N GLN A 139 -13.77 -15.46 10.09
CA GLN A 139 -13.05 -15.75 11.35
C GLN A 139 -11.60 -15.28 11.30
N SER A 140 -10.91 -15.45 10.18
CA SER A 140 -9.54 -14.94 10.01
C SER A 140 -9.48 -13.41 10.09
N LEU A 141 -10.45 -12.70 9.51
CA LEU A 141 -10.53 -11.25 9.58
C LEU A 141 -10.73 -10.74 11.01
N ILE A 142 -11.52 -11.44 11.82
CA ILE A 142 -11.69 -11.14 13.25
C ILE A 142 -10.34 -11.22 13.96
N LEU A 143 -9.66 -12.37 13.85
CA LEU A 143 -8.38 -12.62 14.51
C LEU A 143 -7.28 -11.64 14.05
N ILE A 144 -7.24 -11.34 12.76
CA ILE A 144 -6.28 -10.39 12.19
C ILE A 144 -6.55 -8.98 12.71
N SER A 145 -7.81 -8.55 12.77
CA SER A 145 -8.21 -7.23 13.28
C SER A 145 -7.78 -7.05 14.74
N GLU A 146 -8.07 -8.02 15.61
CA GLU A 146 -7.70 -7.98 17.03
C GLU A 146 -6.18 -8.04 17.21
N LYS A 147 -5.48 -8.92 16.49
CA LYS A 147 -4.02 -9.04 16.55
C LYS A 147 -3.32 -7.75 16.14
N LYS A 148 -3.81 -7.09 15.08
CA LYS A 148 -3.23 -5.85 14.54
C LYS A 148 -3.56 -4.61 15.37
N THR A 149 -4.42 -4.71 16.36
CA THR A 149 -4.82 -3.58 17.21
C THR A 149 -4.51 -3.90 18.67
N LEU A 150 -5.40 -4.63 19.34
CA LEU A 150 -5.29 -5.05 20.73
C LEU A 150 -4.00 -5.84 20.98
N GLY A 151 -3.59 -6.68 20.02
CA GLY A 151 -2.35 -7.45 20.11
C GLY A 151 -1.08 -6.60 20.16
N TYR A 152 -1.05 -5.43 19.50
CA TYR A 152 0.08 -4.50 19.66
C TYR A 152 -0.07 -3.67 20.94
N SER A 153 -1.28 -3.22 21.25
CA SER A 153 -1.57 -2.41 22.44
C SER A 153 -1.24 -3.14 23.75
N SER A 154 -1.49 -4.44 23.82
CA SER A 154 -1.19 -5.28 24.99
C SER A 154 0.31 -5.33 25.34
N HIS A 155 1.18 -5.08 24.37
CA HIS A 155 2.64 -4.98 24.56
C HIS A 155 3.11 -3.53 24.76
N GLY A 156 2.19 -2.57 24.89
CA GLY A 156 2.48 -1.15 25.07
C GLY A 156 3.38 -0.57 23.97
N VAL A 157 4.31 0.30 24.36
CA VAL A 157 5.22 0.99 23.43
C VAL A 157 6.02 0.02 22.56
N ALA A 158 6.44 -1.14 23.09
CA ALA A 158 7.20 -2.12 22.32
C ALA A 158 6.35 -2.75 21.19
N GLY A 159 5.07 -3.01 21.45
CA GLY A 159 4.14 -3.50 20.43
C GLY A 159 3.87 -2.48 19.33
N LEU A 160 3.62 -1.23 19.73
CA LEU A 160 3.43 -0.11 18.79
C LEU A 160 4.68 0.13 17.93
N PHE A 161 5.86 0.08 18.54
CA PHE A 161 7.13 0.19 17.82
C PHE A 161 7.34 -0.97 16.84
N SER A 162 6.97 -2.19 17.21
CA SER A 162 7.00 -3.34 16.31
C SER A 162 6.08 -3.13 15.09
N ALA A 163 4.87 -2.62 15.29
CA ALA A 163 3.97 -2.25 14.19
C ALA A 163 4.59 -1.20 13.26
N PHE A 164 5.23 -0.17 13.84
CA PHE A 164 5.93 0.87 13.09
C PHE A 164 7.09 0.31 12.23
N VAL A 165 7.94 -0.54 12.81
CA VAL A 165 9.07 -1.16 12.09
C VAL A 165 8.57 -2.09 10.98
N LYS A 166 7.57 -2.91 11.25
CA LYS A 166 6.93 -3.74 10.21
C LYS A 166 6.37 -2.88 9.09
N ALA A 167 5.85 -1.69 9.39
CA ALA A 167 5.35 -0.78 8.38
C ALA A 167 6.46 -0.15 7.53
N ILE A 168 7.62 0.15 8.11
CA ILE A 168 8.82 0.55 7.34
C ILE A 168 9.20 -0.54 6.34
N LEU A 169 9.33 -1.78 6.84
CA LEU A 169 9.74 -2.93 6.02
C LEU A 169 8.70 -3.25 4.93
N CYS A 170 7.42 -3.09 5.22
CA CYS A 170 6.36 -3.23 4.23
C CYS A 170 6.52 -2.23 3.09
N ASN A 171 6.59 -0.94 3.41
CA ASN A 171 6.49 0.06 2.34
C ASN A 171 7.80 0.28 1.59
N TRP A 172 8.93 -0.15 2.14
CA TRP A 172 10.13 -0.37 1.35
C TRP A 172 9.82 -1.28 0.16
N MET A 173 9.21 -2.44 0.40
CA MET A 173 8.85 -3.39 -0.66
C MET A 173 7.72 -2.89 -1.57
N VAL A 174 6.68 -2.24 -1.04
CA VAL A 174 5.58 -1.72 -1.88
C VAL A 174 6.08 -0.65 -2.85
N CYS A 175 6.83 0.33 -2.36
CA CYS A 175 7.43 1.34 -3.21
C CYS A 175 8.46 0.72 -4.18
N MET A 176 9.20 -0.31 -3.74
CA MET A 176 10.10 -1.04 -4.63
C MET A 176 9.33 -1.69 -5.77
N GLY A 177 8.15 -2.27 -5.53
CA GLY A 177 7.27 -2.80 -6.57
C GLY A 177 6.85 -1.72 -7.59
N VAL A 178 6.54 -0.51 -7.13
CA VAL A 178 6.25 0.63 -8.03
C VAL A 178 7.48 0.96 -8.90
N VAL A 179 8.66 1.11 -8.29
CA VAL A 179 9.88 1.48 -9.02
C VAL A 179 10.34 0.37 -9.96
N MET A 180 10.29 -0.90 -9.53
CA MET A 180 10.60 -2.05 -10.36
C MET A 180 9.65 -2.16 -11.56
N SER A 181 8.37 -1.81 -11.42
CA SER A 181 7.47 -1.76 -12.58
C SER A 181 7.90 -0.73 -13.64
N MET A 182 8.67 0.29 -13.27
CA MET A 182 9.21 1.28 -14.21
C MET A 182 10.44 0.76 -14.98
N THR A 183 11.03 -0.38 -14.58
CA THR A 183 12.20 -0.95 -15.27
C THR A 183 11.82 -1.73 -16.54
N SER A 184 10.52 -1.80 -16.89
CA SER A 184 10.04 -2.57 -18.03
C SER A 184 9.02 -1.82 -18.88
N LYS A 185 9.14 -1.95 -20.20
CA LYS A 185 8.15 -1.47 -21.19
C LYS A 185 7.05 -2.50 -21.48
N SER A 186 7.30 -3.79 -21.24
CA SER A 186 6.32 -4.85 -21.53
C SER A 186 5.38 -5.10 -20.36
N THR A 187 4.11 -5.37 -20.64
CA THR A 187 3.10 -5.63 -19.59
C THR A 187 3.50 -6.81 -18.71
N LEU A 188 4.00 -7.91 -19.31
CA LEU A 188 4.46 -9.07 -18.56
C LEU A 188 5.64 -8.75 -17.64
N GLY A 189 6.61 -7.97 -18.11
CA GLY A 189 7.73 -7.53 -17.30
C GLY A 189 7.28 -6.68 -16.11
N LYS A 190 6.31 -5.78 -16.31
CA LYS A 190 5.70 -4.99 -15.23
C LYS A 190 4.98 -5.86 -14.19
N ILE A 191 4.22 -6.86 -14.63
CA ILE A 191 3.51 -7.79 -13.74
C ILE A 191 4.51 -8.48 -12.80
N LEU A 192 5.57 -9.07 -13.35
CA LEU A 192 6.57 -9.79 -12.57
C LEU A 192 7.38 -8.85 -11.66
N ALA A 193 7.85 -7.73 -12.21
CA ALA A 193 8.67 -6.77 -11.48
C ALA A 193 7.91 -6.10 -10.31
N ALA A 194 6.63 -5.79 -10.52
CA ALA A 194 5.75 -5.27 -9.47
C ALA A 194 5.39 -6.35 -8.44
N GLY A 195 5.13 -7.58 -8.88
CA GLY A 195 4.61 -8.64 -8.02
C GLY A 195 5.61 -9.20 -7.00
N ILE A 196 6.89 -9.31 -7.37
CA ILE A 196 7.92 -9.94 -6.51
C ILE A 196 8.05 -9.24 -5.14
N PRO A 197 8.22 -7.90 -5.04
CA PRO A 197 8.30 -7.24 -3.74
C PRO A 197 7.02 -7.38 -2.90
N ILE A 198 5.86 -7.44 -3.57
CA ILE A 198 4.55 -7.55 -2.92
C ILE A 198 4.36 -8.93 -2.31
N PHE A 199 4.80 -9.99 -3.01
CA PHE A 199 4.87 -11.33 -2.46
C PHE A 199 5.73 -11.37 -1.20
N ILE A 200 6.93 -10.76 -1.24
CA ILE A 200 7.90 -10.78 -0.13
C ILE A 200 7.29 -10.16 1.13
N PHE A 201 6.76 -8.93 1.07
CA PHE A 201 6.28 -8.28 2.29
C PHE A 201 5.08 -9.02 2.89
N PHE A 202 4.20 -9.55 2.05
CA PHE A 202 3.01 -10.24 2.52
C PHE A 202 3.37 -11.59 3.14
N ALA A 203 4.28 -12.34 2.50
CA ALA A 203 4.80 -13.60 3.04
C ALA A 203 5.48 -13.41 4.40
N LEU A 204 6.15 -12.28 4.61
CA LEU A 204 6.81 -11.93 5.88
C LEU A 204 5.87 -11.30 6.92
N GLY A 205 4.60 -11.09 6.58
CA GLY A 205 3.58 -10.61 7.53
C GLY A 205 3.80 -9.16 8.01
N TYR A 206 4.28 -8.29 7.12
CA TYR A 206 4.49 -6.88 7.42
C TYR A 206 3.18 -6.06 7.42
N GLU A 207 3.25 -4.82 7.91
CA GLU A 207 2.09 -3.95 8.12
C GLU A 207 1.88 -2.96 6.97
N HIS A 208 0.72 -3.01 6.32
CA HIS A 208 0.39 -2.14 5.19
C HIS A 208 -0.85 -1.31 5.48
N ALA A 209 -0.73 0.02 5.49
CA ALA A 209 -1.79 0.94 5.88
C ALA A 209 -3.09 0.72 5.10
N VAL A 210 -3.03 0.52 3.78
CA VAL A 210 -4.25 0.34 2.96
C VAL A 210 -4.85 -1.07 3.10
N VAL A 211 -4.03 -2.09 3.41
CA VAL A 211 -4.59 -3.42 3.73
C VAL A 211 -5.32 -3.35 5.06
N ASN A 212 -4.76 -2.63 6.03
CA ASN A 212 -5.36 -2.41 7.34
C ASN A 212 -6.66 -1.59 7.27
N MET A 213 -6.82 -0.71 6.27
CA MET A 213 -8.09 -0.04 5.96
C MET A 213 -9.23 -0.98 5.53
N PHE A 214 -8.92 -2.22 5.18
CA PHE A 214 -9.91 -3.27 4.91
C PHE A 214 -10.02 -4.26 6.08
N VAL A 215 -8.91 -4.89 6.48
CA VAL A 215 -8.99 -6.04 7.39
C VAL A 215 -9.53 -5.68 8.78
N ILE A 216 -9.23 -4.47 9.27
CA ILE A 216 -9.70 -4.03 10.59
C ILE A 216 -11.21 -3.75 10.57
N PRO A 217 -11.74 -2.85 9.70
CA PRO A 217 -13.18 -2.62 9.65
C PRO A 217 -13.97 -3.85 9.21
N ALA A 218 -13.46 -4.69 8.31
CA ALA A 218 -14.12 -5.95 7.97
C ALA A 218 -14.18 -6.89 9.20
N GLY A 219 -13.08 -7.05 9.94
CA GLY A 219 -13.09 -7.81 11.19
C GLY A 219 -14.07 -7.27 12.21
N MET A 220 -14.19 -5.94 12.36
CA MET A 220 -15.19 -5.30 13.22
C MET A 220 -16.63 -5.65 12.79
N MET A 221 -16.93 -5.64 11.49
CA MET A 221 -18.25 -6.02 10.95
C MET A 221 -18.60 -7.50 11.22
N PHE A 222 -17.59 -8.38 11.27
CA PHE A 222 -17.77 -9.79 11.61
C PHE A 222 -17.70 -10.09 13.12
N GLY A 223 -17.45 -9.10 13.98
CA GLY A 223 -17.55 -9.24 15.44
C GLY A 223 -16.23 -9.13 16.21
N ALA A 224 -15.15 -8.65 15.61
CA ALA A 224 -13.92 -8.31 16.33
C ALA A 224 -14.18 -7.26 17.40
N LYS A 225 -13.61 -7.45 18.60
CA LYS A 225 -13.79 -6.54 19.74
C LYS A 225 -12.86 -5.33 19.68
N VAL A 226 -12.78 -4.69 18.52
CA VAL A 226 -11.88 -3.57 18.22
C VAL A 226 -12.70 -2.30 18.13
N THR A 227 -12.31 -1.25 18.85
CA THR A 227 -12.94 0.06 18.72
C THR A 227 -12.31 0.88 17.60
N ILE A 228 -13.01 1.94 17.15
CA ILE A 228 -12.44 2.90 16.19
C ILE A 228 -11.17 3.55 16.76
N SER A 229 -11.13 3.84 18.07
CA SER A 229 -9.93 4.35 18.72
C SER A 229 -8.77 3.37 18.70
N ASP A 230 -9.02 2.07 18.93
CA ASP A 230 -7.99 1.03 18.86
C ASP A 230 -7.42 0.94 17.44
N TRP A 231 -8.29 0.99 16.44
CA TRP A 231 -7.86 0.99 15.04
C TRP A 231 -6.95 2.18 14.74
N TRP A 232 -7.38 3.41 15.02
CA TRP A 232 -6.61 4.58 14.61
C TRP A 232 -5.33 4.78 15.42
N LEU A 233 -5.43 4.68 16.75
CA LEU A 233 -4.33 5.01 17.65
C LEU A 233 -3.32 3.87 17.79
N CYS A 234 -3.79 2.62 17.81
CA CYS A 234 -2.91 1.46 18.00
C CYS A 234 -2.46 0.81 16.69
N ASN A 235 -3.01 1.23 15.54
CA ASN A 235 -2.60 0.70 14.23
C ASN A 235 -2.47 1.77 13.14
N GLN A 236 -3.56 2.37 12.68
CA GLN A 236 -3.61 3.06 11.40
C GLN A 236 -2.60 4.22 11.30
N LEU A 237 -2.51 5.06 12.34
CA LEU A 237 -1.57 6.18 12.35
C LEU A 237 -0.12 5.71 12.40
N ILE A 238 0.17 4.71 13.24
CA ILE A 238 1.51 4.15 13.44
C ILE A 238 2.01 3.48 12.17
N VAL A 239 1.17 2.64 11.55
CA VAL A 239 1.49 1.93 10.31
C VAL A 239 1.62 2.92 9.15
N THR A 240 0.77 3.94 9.08
CA THR A 240 0.91 4.98 8.04
C THR A 240 2.22 5.74 8.18
N ALA A 241 2.61 6.13 9.40
CA ALA A 241 3.88 6.80 9.64
C ALA A 241 5.08 5.93 9.25
N GLY A 242 5.07 4.64 9.63
CA GLY A 242 6.11 3.70 9.24
C GLY A 242 6.17 3.47 7.73
N ASN A 243 5.01 3.38 7.07
CA ASN A 243 4.96 3.26 5.61
C ASN A 243 5.54 4.50 4.91
N ILE A 244 5.27 5.72 5.40
CA ILE A 244 5.89 6.95 4.85
C ILE A 244 7.41 6.86 4.92
N VAL A 245 7.96 6.53 6.10
CA VAL A 245 9.40 6.41 6.34
C VAL A 245 10.02 5.34 5.43
N GLY A 246 9.41 4.16 5.38
CA GLY A 246 9.87 3.03 4.57
C GLY A 246 9.95 3.35 3.08
N GLY A 247 8.87 3.90 2.53
CA GLY A 247 8.79 4.21 1.10
C GLY A 247 9.74 5.34 0.70
N LEU A 248 9.77 6.43 1.48
CA LEU A 248 10.58 7.60 1.16
C LEU A 248 12.08 7.33 1.28
N LEU A 249 12.54 6.78 2.41
CA LEU A 249 13.97 6.65 2.67
C LEU A 249 14.60 5.51 1.86
N PHE A 250 14.02 4.31 1.92
CA PHE A 250 14.68 3.10 1.39
C PHE A 250 14.42 2.85 -0.10
N THR A 251 13.40 3.48 -0.68
CA THR A 251 13.12 3.38 -2.11
C THR A 251 13.27 4.73 -2.80
N GLY A 252 12.48 5.73 -2.42
CA GLY A 252 12.44 7.03 -3.09
C GLY A 252 13.81 7.71 -3.14
N MET A 253 14.31 8.11 -1.97
CA MET A 253 15.60 8.79 -1.81
C MET A 253 16.78 7.89 -2.18
N ALA A 254 16.80 6.64 -1.72
CA ALA A 254 17.90 5.71 -1.98
C ALA A 254 18.15 5.48 -3.47
N ILE A 255 17.10 5.23 -4.25
CA ILE A 255 17.23 5.00 -5.70
C ILE A 255 17.47 6.33 -6.42
N TYR A 256 16.72 7.37 -6.08
CA TYR A 256 16.84 8.65 -6.77
C TYR A 256 18.23 9.26 -6.58
N TYR A 257 18.75 9.38 -5.36
CA TYR A 257 20.03 10.05 -5.12
C TYR A 257 21.26 9.28 -5.58
N THR A 258 21.16 7.96 -5.75
CA THR A 258 22.29 7.14 -6.24
C THR A 258 22.34 7.04 -7.76
N TYR A 259 21.20 7.14 -8.44
CA TYR A 259 21.11 7.00 -9.90
C TYR A 259 20.79 8.30 -10.65
N HIS A 260 20.27 9.33 -9.97
CA HIS A 260 20.07 10.65 -10.57
C HIS A 260 21.40 11.41 -10.60
N GLN A 261 21.94 11.59 -11.80
CA GLN A 261 23.01 12.55 -12.01
C GLN A 261 22.39 13.93 -12.09
N LYS A 262 22.66 14.80 -11.10
CA LYS A 262 22.50 16.25 -11.31
C LYS A 262 23.36 16.60 -12.52
N GLU A 263 22.78 17.22 -13.54
CA GLU A 263 23.58 17.83 -14.60
C GLU A 263 24.63 18.70 -13.91
N LYS A 264 25.90 18.36 -14.09
CA LYS A 264 26.97 19.28 -13.72
C LYS A 264 26.68 20.53 -14.52
N VAL A 265 26.32 21.62 -13.84
CA VAL A 265 26.33 22.95 -14.44
C VAL A 265 27.71 23.07 -15.06
N SER A 266 27.79 23.00 -16.38
CA SER A 266 29.00 23.32 -17.10
C SER A 266 29.24 24.79 -16.78
N THR A 267 30.17 25.05 -15.86
CA THR A 267 30.71 26.38 -15.68
C THR A 267 31.47 26.69 -16.96
N SER A 268 30.75 27.13 -17.98
CA SER A 268 31.32 27.87 -19.10
C SER A 268 31.71 29.22 -18.52
N GLN A 269 32.93 29.31 -18.00
CA GLN A 269 33.57 30.58 -17.74
C GLN A 269 34.86 30.62 -18.54
N ASN A 270 34.80 31.55 -19.49
CA ASN A 270 35.85 32.09 -20.37
C ASN A 270 37.18 32.33 -19.68
#